data_AF-A0A537VIJ4-F1
#
_entry.id   AF-A0A537VIJ4-F1
#
_cell.length_a   1.000
_cell.length_b   1.000
_cell.length_c   1.000
_cell.angle_alpha   90.00
_cell.angle_beta   90.00
_cell.angle_gamma   90.00
#
_symmetry.space_group_name_H-M   'P 1'
#
loop_
_entity.id
_entity.type
_entity.pdbx_description
1 polymer ?
#
loop_
_entity_poly.entity_id
_entity_poly.type
_entity_poly.pdbx_seq_one_letter_code
_entity_poly.pdbx_strand_id
1 'polypeptide(L)'
;MIDLALIRSDPDAVRRALARRGITPRVDEILSLDQGRRATQTQADALRAEQKNASKEFAKLDPAERAARQAELAKLSDTIKT
;
A
#
# COMPACT_ATOMS: atom_id res chain seq x y z
N MET A 1 -0.96 -5.44 22.52
CA MET A 1 -0.46 -5.48 21.12
C MET A 1 0.95 -4.90 21.12
N ILE A 2 1.93 -5.54 20.48
CA ILE A 2 3.29 -4.97 20.36
C ILE A 2 3.23 -3.91 19.25
N ASP A 3 3.82 -2.74 19.50
CA ASP A 3 3.91 -1.68 18.50
C ASP A 3 4.87 -2.08 17.36
N LEU A 4 4.38 -2.01 16.13
CA LEU A 4 5.19 -2.29 14.94
C LEU A 4 6.27 -1.22 14.72
N ALA A 5 6.06 0.00 15.22
CA ALA A 5 7.09 1.05 15.22
C ALA A 5 8.30 0.62 16.05
N LEU A 6 8.07 0.02 17.23
CA LEU A 6 9.14 -0.51 18.10
C LEU A 6 9.91 -1.65 17.42
N ILE A 7 9.22 -2.56 16.74
CA ILE A 7 9.86 -3.66 16.00
C ILE A 7 10.76 -3.13 14.88
N ARG A 8 10.39 -2.02 14.24
CA ARG A 8 11.20 -1.38 13.20
C ARG A 8 12.39 -0.60 13.75
N SER A 9 12.19 0.13 14.85
CA SER A 9 13.23 1.01 15.40
C SER A 9 14.29 0.26 16.19
N ASP A 10 13.92 -0.81 16.89
CA ASP A 10 14.86 -1.65 17.66
C ASP A 10 14.45 -3.14 17.61
N PRO A 11 14.63 -3.81 16.46
CA PRO A 11 14.27 -5.21 16.29
C PRO A 11 15.03 -6.12 17.25
N ASP A 12 16.26 -5.78 17.62
CA ASP A 12 17.10 -6.62 18.47
C ASP A 12 16.65 -6.58 19.94
N ALA A 13 16.21 -5.43 20.44
CA ALA A 13 15.57 -5.37 21.76
C ALA A 13 14.32 -6.25 21.81
N VAL A 14 13.52 -6.26 20.73
CA VAL A 14 12.35 -7.12 20.63
C VAL A 14 12.74 -8.61 20.60
N ARG A 15 13.75 -8.99 19.81
CA ARG A 15 14.28 -10.37 19.79
C ARG A 15 14.71 -10.82 21.18
N ARG A 16 15.51 -10.01 21.88
CA ARG A 16 15.99 -10.31 23.25
C ARG A 16 14.83 -10.44 24.23
N ALA A 17 13.82 -9.57 24.13
CA ALA A 17 12.65 -9.60 24.99
C ALA A 17 11.77 -10.85 24.76
N LEU A 18 11.63 -11.30 23.50
CA LEU A 18 10.90 -12.52 23.16
C LEU A 18 11.68 -13.77 23.61
N ALA A 19 12.99 -13.82 23.37
CA ALA A 19 13.85 -14.92 23.80
C ALA A 19 13.85 -15.10 25.33
N ARG A 20 13.89 -14.00 26.10
CA ARG A 20 13.77 -14.02 27.56
C ARG A 20 12.46 -14.64 28.07
N ARG A 21 11.42 -14.65 27.24
CA ARG A 21 10.11 -15.25 27.53
C ARG A 21 9.98 -16.68 26.98
N GLY A 22 11.05 -17.26 26.42
CA GLY A 22 11.02 -18.57 25.78
C GLY A 22 10.29 -18.59 24.44
N ILE A 23 10.03 -17.43 23.83
CA ILE A 23 9.34 -17.32 22.54
C ILE A 23 10.38 -17.23 21.44
N THR A 24 10.29 -18.11 20.44
CA THR A 24 11.11 -18.02 19.22
C THR A 24 10.78 -16.72 18.46
N PRO A 25 11.73 -15.77 18.33
CA PRO A 25 11.45 -14.48 17.71
C PRO A 25 11.30 -14.64 16.19
N ARG A 26 10.15 -14.23 15.65
CA ARG A 26 9.90 -14.14 14.19
C ARG A 26 9.99 -12.70 13.68
N VAL A 27 10.95 -11.94 14.20
CA VAL A 27 11.07 -10.49 13.94
C VAL A 27 11.35 -10.21 12.47
N ASP A 28 12.19 -11.02 11.82
CA ASP A 28 12.49 -10.89 10.38
C ASP A 28 11.26 -11.09 9.50
N GLU A 29 10.46 -12.11 9.79
CA GLU A 29 9.23 -12.41 9.05
C GLU A 29 8.24 -11.25 9.17
N ILE A 30 8.07 -10.71 10.39
CA ILE A 30 7.22 -9.54 10.65
C ILE A 30 7.70 -8.32 9.85
N LEU A 31 9.02 -8.06 9.84
CA LEU A 31 9.58 -6.93 9.10
C LEU A 31 9.44 -7.08 7.58
N SER A 32 9.58 -8.31 7.06
CA SER A 32 9.37 -8.60 5.64
C SER A 32 7.92 -8.37 5.23
N LEU A 33 6.95 -8.89 5.99
CA LEU A 33 5.53 -8.64 5.75
C LEU A 33 5.17 -7.16 5.88
N ASP A 34 5.77 -6.46 6.85
CA ASP A 34 5.59 -5.02 7.01
C ASP A 34 6.11 -4.23 5.81
N GLN A 35 7.27 -4.61 5.27
CA GLN A 35 7.82 -4.00 4.06
C GLN A 35 6.88 -4.21 2.87
N GLY A 36 6.38 -5.44 2.68
CA GLY A 36 5.40 -5.76 1.64
C GLY A 36 4.14 -4.90 1.78
N ARG A 37 3.56 -4.83 2.99
CA ARG A 37 2.38 -4.00 3.26
C ARG A 37 2.62 -2.54 2.91
N ARG A 38 3.76 -1.97 3.31
CA ARG A 38 4.10 -0.56 3.01
C ARG A 38 4.27 -0.33 1.51
N ALA A 39 4.89 -1.25 0.79
CA ALA A 39 5.04 -1.16 -0.66
C ALA A 39 3.67 -1.16 -1.36
N THR A 40 2.80 -2.12 -1.01
CA THR A 40 1.44 -2.21 -1.57
C THR A 40 0.61 -0.97 -1.24
N GLN A 41 0.70 -0.45 0.00
CA GLN A 41 0.01 0.77 0.39
C GLN A 41 0.44 1.97 -0.46
N THR A 42 1.76 2.17 -0.63
CA THR A 42 2.29 3.25 -1.48
C THR A 42 1.83 3.12 -2.92
N GLN A 43 1.82 1.91 -3.48
CA GLN A 43 1.31 1.67 -4.84
C GLN A 43 -0.18 1.98 -4.95
N ALA A 44 -0.99 1.55 -3.99
CA ALA A 44 -2.42 1.83 -3.98
C ALA A 44 -2.70 3.34 -3.87
N ASP A 45 -1.93 4.07 -3.06
CA ASP A 45 -2.08 5.52 -2.93
C ASP A 45 -1.66 6.27 -4.20
N ALA A 46 -0.60 5.81 -4.89
CA ALA A 46 -0.21 6.33 -6.20
C ALA A 46 -1.31 6.11 -7.26
N LEU A 47 -1.88 4.91 -7.33
CA LEU A 47 -2.97 4.59 -8.27
C LEU A 47 -4.23 5.42 -7.99
N ARG A 48 -4.59 5.63 -6.71
CA ARG A 48 -5.71 6.51 -6.33
C ARG A 48 -5.45 7.96 -6.75
N ALA A 49 -4.22 8.44 -6.62
CA ALA A 49 -3.85 9.79 -7.07
C ALA A 49 -3.96 9.91 -8.60
N GLU A 50 -3.47 8.91 -9.33
CA GLU A 50 -3.59 8.83 -10.78
C GLU A 50 -5.06 8.83 -11.23
N GLN A 51 -5.90 7.99 -10.63
CA GLN A 51 -7.33 7.94 -10.93
C GLN A 51 -8.02 9.28 -10.69
N LYS A 52 -7.69 9.96 -9.58
CA LYS A 52 -8.22 11.28 -9.28
C LYS A 52 -7.81 12.31 -10.33
N ASN A 53 -6.57 12.26 -10.82
CA ASN A 53 -6.09 13.16 -11.86
C ASN A 53 -6.77 12.86 -13.20
N ALA A 54 -6.80 11.59 -13.61
CA ALA A 54 -7.46 11.15 -14.83
C ALA A 54 -8.96 11.52 -14.84
N SER A 55 -9.65 11.39 -13.70
CA SER A 55 -11.07 11.79 -13.57
C SER A 55 -11.27 13.29 -13.73
N LYS A 56 -10.34 14.12 -13.21
CA LYS A 56 -10.38 15.57 -13.39
C LYS A 56 -10.12 15.97 -14.84
N GLU A 57 -9.19 15.31 -15.51
CA GLU A 57 -8.91 15.56 -16.93
C GLU A 57 -10.10 15.15 -17.79
N PHE A 58 -10.70 14.00 -17.51
CA PHE A 58 -11.92 13.53 -18.19
C PHE A 58 -13.09 14.49 -18.06
N ALA A 59 -13.27 15.10 -16.89
CA ALA A 59 -14.29 16.12 -16.68
C ALA A 59 -14.08 17.36 -17.57
N LYS A 60 -12.87 17.62 -18.06
CA LYS A 60 -12.54 18.75 -18.94
C LYS A 60 -12.61 18.41 -20.44
N LEU A 61 -12.64 17.13 -20.81
CA LEU A 61 -12.70 16.69 -22.19
C LEU A 61 -14.05 17.00 -22.84
N ASP A 62 -14.05 17.19 -24.16
CA ASP A 62 -15.28 17.34 -24.93
C ASP A 62 -16.05 16.01 -25.01
N PRO A 63 -17.38 16.02 -25.24
CA PRO A 63 -18.20 14.81 -25.27
C PRO A 63 -17.71 13.73 -26.23
N ALA A 64 -17.14 14.11 -27.38
CA ALA A 64 -16.57 13.17 -28.36
C ALA A 64 -15.30 12.48 -27.84
N GLU A 65 -14.45 13.20 -27.10
CA GLU A 65 -13.21 12.67 -26.51
C GLU A 65 -13.46 11.83 -25.25
N ARG A 66 -14.52 12.17 -24.49
CA ARG A 66 -14.95 11.38 -23.32
C ARG A 66 -15.33 9.95 -23.71
N ALA A 67 -16.03 9.76 -24.83
CA ALA A 67 -16.39 8.42 -25.30
C ALA A 67 -15.15 7.56 -25.59
N ALA A 68 -14.08 8.16 -26.12
CA ALA A 68 -12.82 7.46 -26.42
C ALA A 68 -12.02 7.08 -25.15
N ARG A 69 -12.10 7.88 -24.09
CA ARG A 69 -11.29 7.73 -22.86
C ARG A 69 -11.96 6.94 -21.74
N GLN A 70 -13.26 6.66 -21.85
CA GLN A 70 -14.04 6.01 -20.78
C GLN A 70 -13.53 4.60 -20.43
N ALA A 71 -13.01 3.86 -21.41
CA ALA A 71 -12.47 2.51 -21.21
C ALA A 71 -11.20 2.47 -20.36
N GLU A 72 -10.34 3.50 -20.42
CA GLU A 72 -9.11 3.55 -19.63
C GLU A 72 -9.37 3.87 -18.16
N LEU A 73 -10.33 4.76 -17.88
CA LEU A 73 -10.77 5.07 -16.52
C LEU A 73 -11.41 3.88 -15.82
N ALA A 74 -12.18 3.06 -16.56
CA ALA A 74 -12.76 1.84 -16.03
C ALA A 74 -11.68 0.83 -15.60
N LYS A 75 -10.67 0.62 -16.46
CA LYS A 75 -9.53 -0.28 -16.14
C LYS A 75 -8.75 0.18 -14.90
N LEU A 76 -8.46 1.48 -14.80
CA LEU A 76 -7.76 2.02 -13.64
C LEU A 76 -8.57 1.85 -12.34
N SER A 77 -9.90 1.98 -12.43
CA SER A 77 -10.79 1.71 -11.29
C SER A 77 -10.78 0.26 -10.84
N ASP A 78 -10.62 -0.71 -11.74
CA ASP A 78 -10.64 -2.12 -11.39
C ASP A 78 -9.30 -2.57 -10.79
N THR A 79 -8.18 -2.02 -11.27
CA THR A 79 -6.85 -2.23 -10.67
C THR A 79 -6.78 -1.73 -9.23
N ILE A 80 -7.50 -0.66 -8.87
CA ILE A 80 -7.50 -0.09 -7.51
C ILE A 80 -8.34 -0.92 -6.52
N LYS A 81 -9.35 -1.66 -7.00
CA LYS A 81 -10.25 -2.46 -6.15
C LYS A 81 -9.63 -3.81 -5.75
N THR A 82 -8.55 -4.22 -6.41
CA THR A 82 -7.85 -5.50 -6.20
C THR A 82 -6.73 -5.32 -5.18
#